data_AF-A0A1K2FKK9-F1
#
_entry.id   AF-A0A1K2FKK9-F1
#
_cell.length_a   1.000
_cell.length_b   1.000
_cell.length_c   1.000
_cell.angle_alpha   90.00
_cell.angle_beta   90.00
_cell.angle_gamma   90.00
#
_symmetry.space_group_name_H-M   'P 1'
#
loop_
_entity.id
_entity.type
_entity.pdbx_description
1 polymer ?
#
loop_
_entity_poly.entity_id
_entity_poly.type
_entity_poly.pdbx_seq_one_letter_code
_entity_poly.pdbx_strand_id
1 'polypeptide(L)'
;MKRILTAASLALAAALALASPAEAAPTPPGDTPALACGLGTVDLTNPPIGYPVATINDVARKLGLAEVPTAVGLGCDRSIPTDPYSGTHPYPGSGPVVLRSSERAPTQEYCTDSVSALGDIIGNGGPVPGGKTLAVIGSGCVVEANPIVI
;
A
#
# COMPACT_ATOMS: atom_id res chain seq x y z
N MET A 1 -17.59 -16.13 -64.08
CA MET A 1 -16.74 -15.19 -63.31
C MET A 1 -17.41 -14.91 -61.96
N LYS A 2 -16.70 -15.11 -60.83
CA LYS A 2 -16.75 -14.35 -59.54
C LYS A 2 -18.15 -13.91 -59.02
N ARG A 3 -18.69 -14.38 -57.88
CA ARG A 3 -18.19 -14.15 -56.50
C ARG A 3 -19.02 -14.96 -55.47
N ILE A 4 -18.31 -15.52 -54.50
CA ILE A 4 -18.80 -16.01 -53.19
C ILE A 4 -19.14 -14.78 -52.32
N LEU A 5 -20.15 -14.86 -51.44
CA LEU A 5 -20.48 -14.05 -50.23
C LEU A 5 -21.93 -14.45 -49.85
N THR A 6 -22.36 -14.82 -48.64
CA THR A 6 -21.92 -14.56 -47.26
C THR A 6 -22.64 -15.57 -46.35
N ALA A 7 -21.88 -16.37 -45.60
CA ALA A 7 -22.35 -17.01 -44.38
C ALA A 7 -21.71 -16.24 -43.21
N ALA A 8 -22.50 -15.53 -42.42
CA ALA A 8 -22.13 -15.06 -41.07
C ALA A 8 -23.29 -14.28 -40.45
N SER A 9 -24.29 -14.99 -39.92
CA SER A 9 -25.36 -14.39 -39.12
C SER A 9 -25.71 -15.30 -37.95
N LEU A 10 -24.75 -15.62 -37.07
CA LEU A 10 -25.02 -16.25 -35.76
C LEU A 10 -23.73 -16.33 -34.93
N ALA A 11 -23.25 -15.19 -34.43
CA ALA A 11 -22.28 -15.15 -33.34
C ALA A 11 -22.31 -13.76 -32.67
N LEU A 12 -23.47 -13.37 -32.15
CA LEU A 12 -23.61 -12.22 -31.25
C LEU A 12 -24.03 -12.71 -29.85
N ALA A 13 -23.30 -13.69 -29.32
CA ALA A 13 -23.57 -14.25 -27.99
C ALA A 13 -22.36 -15.03 -27.43
N ALA A 14 -21.14 -14.50 -27.51
CA ALA A 14 -19.97 -15.11 -26.84
C ALA A 14 -18.76 -14.16 -26.80
N ALA A 15 -18.90 -12.97 -26.23
CA ALA A 15 -17.74 -12.11 -25.92
C ALA A 15 -18.07 -11.09 -24.82
N LEU A 16 -18.74 -11.52 -23.76
CA LEU A 16 -18.90 -10.77 -22.50
C LEU A 16 -18.64 -11.73 -21.33
N ALA A 17 -17.55 -12.48 -21.44
CA ALA A 17 -17.00 -13.24 -20.34
C ALA A 17 -15.49 -13.20 -20.51
N LEU A 18 -14.78 -12.86 -19.43
CA LEU A 18 -13.31 -12.74 -19.32
C LEU A 18 -12.75 -11.33 -19.54
N ALA A 19 -13.31 -10.35 -18.85
CA ALA A 19 -12.44 -9.49 -18.06
C ALA A 19 -12.77 -9.80 -16.61
N SER A 20 -11.91 -10.60 -15.96
CA SER A 20 -11.87 -10.63 -14.50
C SER A 20 -11.85 -9.18 -14.02
N PRO A 21 -12.66 -8.76 -13.04
CA PRO A 21 -12.36 -7.50 -12.39
C PRO A 21 -10.92 -7.65 -11.90
N ALA A 22 -10.00 -6.86 -12.47
CA ALA A 22 -8.83 -6.47 -11.72
C ALA A 22 -9.43 -5.99 -10.40
N GLU A 23 -9.18 -6.72 -9.32
CA GLU A 23 -9.63 -6.35 -7.98
C GLU A 23 -9.27 -4.88 -7.84
N ALA A 24 -10.28 -4.01 -7.96
CA ALA A 24 -10.07 -2.60 -7.78
C ALA A 24 -9.52 -2.52 -6.37
N ALA A 25 -8.32 -1.96 -6.23
CA ALA A 25 -7.74 -1.67 -4.93
C ALA A 25 -8.88 -1.14 -4.04
N PRO A 26 -9.12 -1.73 -2.86
CA PRO A 26 -10.21 -1.28 -2.02
C PRO A 26 -10.02 0.22 -1.85
N THR A 27 -10.98 1.01 -2.31
CA THR A 27 -10.87 2.46 -2.15
C THR A 27 -10.79 2.70 -0.65
N PRO A 28 -9.73 3.35 -0.14
CA PRO A 28 -9.63 3.58 1.28
C PRO A 28 -10.93 4.22 1.73
N PRO A 29 -11.62 3.69 2.76
CA PRO A 29 -12.73 4.42 3.35
C PRO A 29 -12.25 5.83 3.70
N GLY A 30 -13.09 6.86 3.52
CA GLY A 30 -12.69 8.27 3.71
C GLY A 30 -12.11 8.57 5.10
N ASP A 31 -12.36 7.72 6.09
CA ASP A 31 -11.83 7.81 7.45
C ASP A 31 -10.48 7.07 7.64
N THR A 32 -9.93 6.44 6.61
CA THR A 32 -8.64 5.74 6.70
C THR A 32 -7.55 6.75 7.00
N PRO A 33 -6.74 6.56 8.06
CA PRO A 33 -5.62 7.43 8.34
C PRO A 33 -4.56 7.30 7.23
N ALA A 34 -4.13 8.43 6.70
CA ALA A 34 -2.98 8.52 5.81
C ALA A 34 -1.78 9.13 6.54
N LEU A 35 -0.60 8.56 6.35
CA LEU A 35 0.64 8.95 7.03
C LEU A 35 1.72 9.33 6.02
N ALA A 36 2.37 10.47 6.29
CA ALA A 36 3.61 10.85 5.62
C ALA A 36 4.80 10.19 6.33
N CYS A 37 5.40 9.20 5.67
CA CYS A 37 6.56 8.45 6.12
C CYS A 37 7.82 9.08 5.55
N GLY A 38 8.37 10.06 6.30
CA GLY A 38 9.44 10.95 5.81
C GLY A 38 10.78 10.28 5.54
N LEU A 39 10.97 9.03 6.01
CA LEU A 39 12.15 8.22 5.70
C LEU A 39 11.89 7.22 4.55
N GLY A 40 10.68 7.21 4.00
CA GLY A 40 10.28 6.41 2.86
C GLY A 40 9.31 5.29 3.20
N THR A 41 8.78 4.68 2.14
CA THR A 41 7.99 3.45 2.16
C THR A 41 8.76 2.35 1.43
N VAL A 42 8.72 1.13 1.94
CA VAL A 42 9.43 -0.03 1.39
C VAL A 42 8.44 -1.15 1.13
N ASP A 43 8.36 -1.58 -0.13
CA ASP A 43 7.70 -2.81 -0.54
C ASP A 43 8.51 -4.01 -0.03
N LEU A 44 7.92 -4.80 0.86
CA LEU A 44 8.53 -6.00 1.42
C LEU A 44 8.38 -7.23 0.52
N THR A 45 7.56 -7.16 -0.53
CA THR A 45 7.48 -8.21 -1.54
C THR A 45 8.69 -8.18 -2.48
N ASN A 46 9.26 -6.98 -2.71
CA ASN A 46 10.51 -6.78 -3.46
C ASN A 46 11.48 -5.87 -2.68
N PRO A 47 12.00 -6.34 -1.53
CA PRO A 47 12.77 -5.51 -0.62
C PRO A 47 14.18 -5.23 -1.17
N PRO A 48 14.80 -4.10 -0.78
CA PRO A 48 16.20 -3.83 -1.07
C PRO A 48 17.13 -4.95 -0.57
N ILE A 49 18.26 -5.15 -1.25
CA ILE A 49 19.24 -6.16 -0.84
C ILE A 49 19.74 -5.86 0.58
N GLY A 50 19.71 -6.86 1.45
CA GLY A 50 20.15 -6.75 2.84
C GLY A 50 19.11 -6.15 3.80
N TYR A 51 17.89 -5.87 3.33
CA TYR A 51 16.81 -5.38 4.18
C TYR A 51 16.35 -6.46 5.18
N PRO A 52 16.15 -6.13 6.47
CA PRO A 52 15.92 -7.12 7.53
C PRO A 52 14.46 -7.62 7.59
N VAL A 53 13.97 -8.22 6.50
CA VAL A 53 12.57 -8.67 6.34
C VAL A 53 12.15 -9.65 7.44
N ALA A 54 13.02 -10.60 7.80
CA ALA A 54 12.72 -11.58 8.85
C ALA A 54 12.47 -10.91 10.21
N THR A 55 13.28 -9.91 10.56
CA THR A 55 13.11 -9.11 11.79
C THR A 55 11.79 -8.35 11.77
N ILE A 56 11.46 -7.73 10.64
CA ILE A 56 10.20 -6.99 10.48
C ILE A 56 9.00 -7.93 10.63
N ASN A 57 9.03 -9.10 10.01
CA ASN A 57 7.98 -10.11 10.13
C ASN A 57 7.80 -10.60 11.57
N ASP A 58 8.90 -10.81 12.29
CA ASP A 58 8.86 -11.20 13.71
C ASP A 58 8.30 -10.09 14.60
N VAL A 59 8.66 -8.84 14.34
CA VAL A 59 8.12 -7.68 15.06
C VAL A 59 6.62 -7.52 14.79
N ALA A 60 6.20 -7.57 13.52
CA ALA A 60 4.80 -7.47 13.13
C ALA A 60 3.94 -8.54 13.80
N ARG A 61 4.40 -9.80 13.79
CA ARG A 61 3.72 -10.91 14.44
C ARG A 61 3.60 -10.72 15.96
N LYS A 62 4.65 -10.21 16.62
CA LYS A 62 4.61 -9.89 18.06
C LYS A 62 3.63 -8.77 18.40
N LEU A 63 3.44 -7.84 17.49
CA LEU A 63 2.49 -6.73 17.62
C LEU A 63 1.06 -7.13 17.24
N GLY A 64 0.85 -8.35 16.76
CA GLY A 64 -0.47 -8.90 16.48
C GLY A 64 -0.95 -8.72 15.04
N LEU A 65 -0.07 -8.36 14.10
CA LEU A 65 -0.44 -8.34 12.68
C LEU A 65 -0.80 -9.76 12.22
N ALA A 66 -2.00 -9.93 11.66
CA ALA A 66 -2.54 -11.24 11.33
C ALA A 66 -1.86 -11.87 10.10
N GLU A 67 -1.50 -11.04 9.12
CA GLU A 67 -0.94 -11.46 7.85
C GLU A 67 0.54 -11.10 7.73
N VAL A 68 1.20 -11.69 6.72
CA VAL A 68 2.60 -11.37 6.42
C VAL A 68 2.69 -9.92 5.95
N PRO A 69 3.60 -9.11 6.54
CA PRO A 69 3.85 -7.75 6.07
C PRO A 69 4.18 -7.68 4.58
N THR A 70 3.56 -6.75 3.88
CA THR A 70 3.80 -6.46 2.46
C THR A 70 4.43 -5.09 2.25
N ALA A 71 4.29 -4.16 3.20
CA ALA A 71 4.93 -2.85 3.14
C ALA A 71 5.36 -2.35 4.52
N VAL A 72 6.34 -1.44 4.53
CA VAL A 72 6.76 -0.70 5.73
C VAL A 72 6.93 0.77 5.41
N GLY A 73 6.26 1.62 6.18
CA GLY A 73 6.53 3.05 6.23
C GLY A 73 7.48 3.39 7.36
N LEU A 74 8.43 4.28 7.12
CA LEU A 74 9.43 4.73 8.09
C LEU A 74 9.32 6.24 8.36
N GLY A 75 9.39 6.65 9.62
CA GLY A 75 9.24 8.06 10.00
C GLY A 75 7.83 8.58 9.74
N CYS A 76 6.82 7.77 10.04
CA CYS A 76 5.41 8.04 9.77
C CYS A 76 4.77 8.91 10.86
N ASP A 77 5.44 10.00 11.26
CA ASP A 77 5.07 10.79 12.44
C ASP A 77 3.98 11.84 12.16
N ARG A 78 3.52 11.95 10.91
CA ARG A 78 2.57 12.99 10.47
C ARG A 78 1.38 12.41 9.71
N SER A 79 0.18 12.64 10.24
CA SER A 79 -1.07 12.44 9.50
C SER A 79 -1.22 13.46 8.37
N ILE A 80 -1.67 12.99 7.22
CA ILE A 80 -1.97 13.77 6.02
C ILE A 80 -3.39 13.44 5.53
N PRO A 81 -3.98 14.26 4.66
CA PRO A 81 -5.25 13.92 4.03
C PRO A 81 -5.10 12.69 3.14
N THR A 82 -6.13 11.86 3.12
CA THR A 82 -6.20 10.69 2.25
C THR A 82 -6.52 11.11 0.82
N ASP A 83 -7.42 12.09 0.67
CA ASP A 83 -7.85 12.68 -0.61
C ASP A 83 -7.94 14.22 -0.54
N PRO A 84 -8.20 14.93 -1.66
CA PRO A 84 -8.26 16.39 -1.70
C PRO A 84 -9.38 17.05 -0.87
N TYR A 85 -10.38 16.28 -0.47
CA TYR A 85 -11.60 16.77 0.18
C TYR A 85 -11.73 16.30 1.63
N SER A 86 -10.99 15.25 2.03
CA SER A 86 -10.97 14.73 3.40
C SER A 86 -10.14 15.58 4.36
N GLY A 87 -10.45 15.48 5.65
CA GLY A 87 -9.56 15.95 6.72
C GLY A 87 -8.37 15.02 6.94
N THR A 88 -7.59 15.31 7.98
CA THR A 88 -6.55 14.39 8.48
C THR A 88 -7.12 13.53 9.61
N HIS A 89 -6.88 12.22 9.57
CA HIS A 89 -7.29 11.29 10.61
C HIS A 89 -6.05 10.81 11.41
N PRO A 90 -6.08 10.85 12.75
CA PRO A 90 -4.98 10.34 13.56
C PRO A 90 -4.88 8.83 13.43
N TYR A 91 -3.67 8.30 13.30
CA TYR A 91 -3.46 6.86 13.23
C TYR A 91 -3.54 6.23 14.63
N PRO A 92 -4.44 5.25 14.85
CA PRO A 92 -4.69 4.68 16.18
C PRO A 92 -3.64 3.66 16.64
N GLY A 93 -2.63 3.35 15.80
CA GLY A 93 -1.56 2.40 16.11
C GLY A 93 -1.74 1.01 15.50
N SER A 94 -2.94 0.69 14.98
CA SER A 94 -3.22 -0.54 14.22
C SER A 94 -4.44 -0.39 13.30
N GLY A 95 -4.62 -1.32 12.37
CA GLY A 95 -5.74 -1.35 11.43
C GLY A 95 -5.39 -0.76 10.05
N PRO A 96 -6.39 -0.43 9.21
CA PRO A 96 -6.13 0.05 7.85
C PRO A 96 -5.41 1.40 7.86
N VAL A 97 -4.48 1.58 6.90
CA VAL A 97 -3.66 2.79 6.80
C VAL A 97 -3.23 3.04 5.36
N VAL A 98 -3.07 4.32 5.00
CA VAL A 98 -2.37 4.73 3.77
C VAL A 98 -0.98 5.22 4.12
N LEU A 99 0.05 4.61 3.54
CA LEU A 99 1.44 5.00 3.71
C LEU A 99 1.91 5.78 2.49
N ARG A 100 2.52 6.94 2.73
CA ARG A 100 3.00 7.80 1.66
C ARG A 100 4.37 8.37 2.01
N SER A 101 5.35 8.26 1.11
CA SER A 101 6.70 8.79 1.35
C SER A 101 6.73 10.31 1.56
N SER A 102 5.73 11.04 1.04
CA SER A 102 5.49 12.45 1.35
C SER A 102 4.06 12.82 0.92
N GLU A 103 3.50 13.92 1.40
CA GLU A 103 2.15 14.38 1.01
C GLU A 103 1.94 14.45 -0.51
N ARG A 104 2.99 14.80 -1.26
CA ARG A 104 3.00 14.95 -2.72
C ARG A 104 3.68 13.80 -3.47
N ALA A 105 3.91 12.65 -2.83
CA ALA A 105 4.41 11.49 -3.54
C ALA A 105 3.40 11.08 -4.65
N PRO A 106 3.85 10.68 -5.85
CA PRO A 106 2.92 10.36 -6.95
C PRO A 106 2.10 9.10 -6.68
N THR A 107 2.59 8.22 -5.81
CA THR A 107 1.93 6.98 -5.40
C THR A 107 1.82 6.91 -3.88
N GLN A 108 0.93 6.03 -3.42
CA GLN A 108 0.73 5.67 -2.02
C GLN A 108 0.51 4.17 -1.90
N GLU A 109 0.69 3.63 -0.70
CA GLU A 109 0.37 2.24 -0.39
C GLU A 109 -0.84 2.21 0.55
N TYR A 110 -1.94 1.63 0.10
CA TYR A 110 -3.08 1.36 0.97
C TYR A 110 -2.95 -0.05 1.54
N CYS A 111 -2.87 -0.17 2.86
CA CYS A 111 -2.80 -1.44 3.58
C CYS A 111 -4.11 -1.69 4.32
N THR A 112 -4.67 -2.89 4.16
CA THR A 112 -5.93 -3.30 4.80
C THR A 112 -5.79 -3.53 6.30
N ASP A 113 -4.59 -3.89 6.75
CA ASP A 113 -4.23 -3.99 8.16
C ASP A 113 -2.79 -3.51 8.38
N SER A 114 -2.51 -3.04 9.59
CA SER A 114 -1.19 -2.57 9.96
C SER A 114 -1.01 -2.52 11.48
N VAL A 115 0.25 -2.44 11.89
CA VAL A 115 0.67 -2.22 13.27
C VAL A 115 1.81 -1.21 13.28
N SER A 116 1.91 -0.38 14.33
CA SER A 116 3.09 0.47 14.50
C SER A 116 4.06 -0.03 15.55
N ALA A 117 5.32 0.32 15.32
CA ALA A 117 6.37 0.19 16.31
C ALA A 117 7.16 1.50 16.39
N LEU A 118 7.55 1.85 17.61
CA LEU A 118 8.45 2.97 17.90
C LEU A 118 9.84 2.41 18.15
N GLY A 119 10.83 2.84 17.36
CA GLY A 119 12.23 2.46 17.56
C GLY A 119 12.93 2.01 16.29
N ASP A 120 14.19 1.59 16.44
CA ASP A 120 15.04 1.16 15.34
C ASP A 120 14.74 -0.29 14.94
N ILE A 121 13.70 -0.47 14.14
CA ILE A 121 13.23 -1.80 13.69
C ILE A 121 14.14 -2.35 12.58
N ILE A 122 14.99 -1.51 11.97
CA ILE A 122 15.91 -1.85 10.88
C ILE A 122 17.35 -2.07 11.39
N GLY A 123 17.56 -2.05 12.71
CA GLY A 123 18.85 -2.13 13.37
C GLY A 123 19.74 -3.30 12.92
N ASN A 124 20.67 -3.00 12.00
CA ASN A 124 21.83 -3.82 11.66
C ASN A 124 23.02 -2.92 11.26
N GLY A 125 23.34 -1.93 12.10
CA GLY A 125 24.58 -1.14 12.00
C GLY A 125 24.76 -0.25 10.77
N GLY A 126 23.75 -0.15 9.89
CA GLY A 126 23.69 0.86 8.84
C GLY A 126 22.89 2.08 9.31
N PRO A 127 23.32 3.32 9.02
CA PRO A 127 22.56 4.50 9.40
C PRO A 127 21.27 4.54 8.57
N VAL A 128 20.15 4.12 9.15
CA VAL A 128 18.88 4.76 8.82
C VAL A 128 18.91 6.07 9.60
N PRO A 129 19.05 7.25 8.96
CA PRO A 129 19.12 8.51 9.68
C PRO A 129 17.73 8.81 10.25
N GLY A 130 17.47 8.47 11.51
CA GLY A 130 16.13 8.71 12.03
C GLY A 130 15.77 8.13 13.40
N GLY A 131 16.64 8.21 14.41
CA GLY A 131 16.27 8.13 15.84
C GLY A 131 15.19 7.10 16.25
N LYS A 132 14.44 7.40 17.31
CA LYS A 132 13.21 6.65 17.67
C LYS A 132 12.06 7.18 16.83
N THR A 133 11.96 6.77 15.57
CA THR A 133 10.84 7.15 14.69
C THR A 133 9.72 6.11 14.71
N LEU A 134 8.51 6.55 14.36
CA LEU A 134 7.39 5.64 14.15
C LEU A 134 7.57 4.90 12.83
N ALA A 135 7.61 3.57 12.88
CA ALA A 135 7.40 2.76 11.69
C ALA A 135 6.02 2.14 11.72
N VAL A 136 5.43 1.99 10.53
CA VAL A 136 4.14 1.33 10.33
C VAL A 136 4.36 0.16 9.41
N ILE A 137 4.03 -1.03 9.88
CA ILE A 137 4.18 -2.29 9.16
C ILE A 137 2.80 -2.71 8.70
N GLY A 138 2.58 -2.73 7.39
CA GLY A 138 1.28 -3.05 6.79
C GLY A 138 1.26 -4.40 6.09
N SER A 139 0.09 -5.02 6.06
CA SER A 139 -0.22 -6.22 5.27
C SER A 139 -1.40 -5.95 4.32
N GLY A 140 -1.51 -6.79 3.29
CA GLY A 140 -2.54 -6.61 2.25
C GLY A 140 -2.39 -5.29 1.50
N CYS A 141 -1.16 -4.80 1.36
CA CYS A 141 -0.91 -3.49 0.79
C CYS A 141 -1.00 -3.49 -0.74
N VAL A 142 -1.62 -2.47 -1.29
CA VAL A 142 -1.72 -2.21 -2.73
C VAL A 142 -1.18 -0.83 -3.05
N VAL A 143 -0.35 -0.75 -4.10
CA VAL A 143 0.18 0.51 -4.61
C VAL A 143 -0.87 1.16 -5.51
N GLU A 144 -1.22 2.41 -5.23
CA GLU A 144 -2.15 3.19 -6.02
C GLU A 144 -1.64 4.61 -6.28
N ALA A 145 -2.25 5.30 -7.24
CA ALA A 145 -1.92 6.68 -7.53
C ALA A 145 -2.41 7.60 -6.41
N ASN A 146 -1.62 8.60 -6.03
CA ASN A 146 -1.99 9.53 -4.97
C ASN A 146 -3.08 10.49 -5.47
N PRO A 147 -4.31 10.46 -4.91
CA PRO A 147 -5.42 11.30 -5.38
C PRO A 147 -5.20 12.80 -5.12
N ILE A 148 -4.23 13.20 -4.30
CA ILE A 148 -3.92 14.62 -4.02
C ILE A 148 -3.13 15.28 -5.15
N VAL A 149 -2.39 14.49 -5.94
CA VAL A 149 -1.48 15.02 -6.98
C VAL A 149 -2.11 14.96 -8.38
N ILE A 150 -3.22 14.21 -8.53
CA ILE A 150 -3.93 14.00 -9.80
C ILE A 150 -4.88 15.15 -10.10
#